data_AF-A0A7S1HCU9-F1
#
_entry.id   AF-A0A7S1HCU9-F1
#
_cell.length_a   1.000
_cell.length_b   1.000
_cell.length_c   1.000
_cell.angle_alpha   90.00
_cell.angle_beta   90.00
_cell.angle_gamma   90.00
#
_symmetry.space_group_name_H-M   'P 1'
#
loop_
_entity.id
_entity.type
_entity.pdbx_description
1 polymer ?
#
loop_
_entity_poly.entity_id
_entity_poly.type
_entity_poly.pdbx_seq_one_letter_code
_entity_poly.pdbx_strand_id
1 'polypeptide(L)'
;VYDANANEMYVSFGMMDGGKLLDDTWRLNVGAQRWDCLFGPAEFGCAKVQPPEAPGLVAFSSESAVGLYKMVFGGFKYTRMACPSRPGTFKNVPVDNNKMFALNLATNTWSQVAYDANDAGPPARAFATMVAADGQVGYKIPLVLFGGGGMSCMSSVTSPCIEPQPLNDIWISDAAVSGEVTTSTAAS
;
A
#
# COMPACT_ATOMS: atom_id res chain seq x y z
N VAL A 1 -4.12 7.60 7.04
CA VAL A 1 -3.78 8.97 6.57
C VAL A 1 -4.89 9.97 6.90
N TYR A 2 -4.59 11.27 6.98
CA TYR A 2 -5.58 12.33 7.26
C TYR A 2 -5.76 13.23 6.02
N ASP A 3 -7.01 13.44 5.61
CA ASP A 3 -7.42 14.41 4.61
C ASP A 3 -7.91 15.68 5.30
N ALA A 4 -7.06 16.71 5.28
CA ALA A 4 -7.35 17.98 5.92
C ALA A 4 -8.49 18.75 5.21
N ASN A 5 -8.71 18.52 3.90
CA ASN A 5 -9.74 19.23 3.15
C ASN A 5 -11.14 18.72 3.50
N ALA A 6 -11.27 17.40 3.67
CA ALA A 6 -12.52 16.77 4.06
C ALA A 6 -12.71 16.70 5.59
N ASN A 7 -11.66 16.95 6.37
CA ASN A 7 -11.62 16.70 7.82
C ASN A 7 -11.94 15.22 8.15
N GLU A 8 -11.28 14.32 7.42
CA GLU A 8 -11.51 12.88 7.47
C GLU A 8 -10.20 12.12 7.70
N MET A 9 -10.24 11.05 8.49
CA MET A 9 -9.12 10.14 8.68
C MET A 9 -9.45 8.78 8.08
N TYR A 10 -8.51 8.24 7.31
CA TYR A 10 -8.63 6.95 6.63
C TYR A 10 -7.68 5.93 7.25
N VAL A 11 -8.20 4.79 7.65
CA VAL A 11 -7.46 3.63 8.17
C VAL A 11 -7.74 2.47 7.24
N SER A 12 -6.69 1.83 6.70
CA SER A 12 -6.86 0.66 5.84
C SER A 12 -5.90 -0.43 6.25
N PHE A 13 -6.33 -1.67 6.04
CA PHE A 13 -5.49 -2.85 6.13
C PHE A 13 -4.87 -3.04 7.51
N GLY A 14 -3.83 -3.87 7.58
CA GLY A 14 -3.11 -4.16 8.80
C GLY A 14 -3.35 -5.58 9.25
N MET A 15 -3.29 -5.76 10.57
CA MET A 15 -3.32 -7.07 11.20
C MET A 15 -4.10 -6.98 12.49
N MET A 16 -5.01 -7.93 12.69
CA MET A 16 -5.73 -8.10 13.94
C MET A 16 -5.12 -9.21 14.80
N ASP A 17 -5.65 -9.37 16.00
CA ASP A 17 -5.25 -10.42 16.94
C ASP A 17 -5.22 -11.80 16.28
N GLY A 18 -4.20 -12.58 16.63
CA GLY A 18 -3.96 -13.89 16.02
C GLY A 18 -3.29 -13.84 14.64
N GLY A 19 -2.85 -12.67 14.17
CA GLY A 19 -2.08 -12.52 12.94
C GLY A 19 -2.92 -12.56 11.67
N LYS A 20 -4.25 -12.39 11.78
CA LYS A 20 -5.13 -12.31 10.61
C LYS A 20 -4.93 -10.95 9.93
N LEU A 21 -4.59 -10.98 8.65
CA LEU A 21 -4.46 -9.77 7.83
C LEU A 21 -5.84 -9.17 7.57
N LEU A 22 -5.86 -7.85 7.43
CA LEU A 22 -7.03 -7.05 7.11
C LEU A 22 -6.92 -6.47 5.71
N ASP A 23 -8.06 -6.29 5.09
CA ASP A 23 -8.22 -5.79 3.72
C ASP A 23 -9.28 -4.65 3.66
N ASP A 24 -9.78 -4.26 4.83
CA ASP A 24 -10.81 -3.26 5.01
C ASP A 24 -10.26 -1.83 4.95
N THR A 25 -11.17 -0.87 4.81
CA THR A 25 -10.89 0.56 4.84
C THR A 25 -12.02 1.28 5.54
N TRP A 26 -11.64 2.00 6.59
CA TRP A 26 -12.49 2.77 7.45
C TRP A 26 -12.20 4.25 7.29
N ARG A 27 -13.25 5.05 7.41
CA ARG A 27 -13.18 6.50 7.36
C ARG A 27 -13.82 7.08 8.61
N LEU A 28 -13.05 7.86 9.35
CA LEU A 28 -13.53 8.67 10.46
C LEU A 28 -13.81 10.08 9.96
N ASN A 29 -15.06 10.51 10.02
CA ASN A 29 -15.37 11.93 9.96
C ASN A 29 -15.01 12.56 11.30
N VAL A 30 -13.97 13.39 11.33
CA VAL A 30 -13.41 13.92 12.58
C VAL A 30 -14.36 14.94 13.22
N GLY A 31 -15.03 15.77 12.41
CA GLY A 31 -15.99 16.76 12.90
C GLY A 31 -17.23 16.11 13.56
N ALA A 32 -17.75 15.05 12.96
CA ALA A 32 -18.92 14.32 13.44
C ALA A 32 -18.58 13.19 14.42
N GLN A 33 -17.29 12.87 14.63
CA GLN A 33 -16.82 11.74 15.44
C GLN A 33 -17.50 10.41 15.05
N ARG A 34 -17.67 10.17 13.74
CA ARG A 34 -18.37 8.99 13.20
C ARG A 34 -17.47 8.19 12.29
N TRP A 35 -17.45 6.87 12.51
CA TRP A 35 -16.82 5.91 11.63
C TRP A 35 -17.79 5.39 10.58
N ASP A 36 -17.36 5.41 9.32
CA ASP A 36 -18.02 4.78 8.19
C ASP A 36 -17.08 3.69 7.64
N CYS A 37 -17.55 2.45 7.49
CA CYS A 37 -16.79 1.43 6.79
C CYS A 37 -16.99 1.57 5.27
N LEU A 38 -15.91 1.89 4.55
CA LEU A 38 -15.94 2.06 3.09
C LEU A 38 -15.83 0.73 2.37
N PHE A 39 -14.86 -0.08 2.79
CA PHE A 39 -14.56 -1.38 2.21
C PHE A 39 -14.34 -2.39 3.33
N GLY A 40 -14.87 -3.59 3.20
CA GLY A 40 -14.60 -4.68 4.12
C GLY A 40 -15.71 -5.71 4.17
N PRO A 41 -15.62 -6.67 5.11
CA PRO A 41 -16.65 -7.67 5.33
C PRO A 41 -18.01 -7.07 5.68
N ALA A 42 -19.09 -7.59 5.09
CA ALA A 42 -20.46 -7.14 5.38
C ALA A 42 -20.85 -7.34 6.86
N GLU A 43 -20.23 -8.28 7.56
CA GLU A 43 -20.38 -8.51 9.00
C GLU A 43 -19.99 -7.29 9.86
N PHE A 44 -19.15 -6.39 9.33
CA PHE A 44 -18.78 -5.13 9.99
C PHE A 44 -19.60 -3.93 9.50
N GLY A 45 -20.69 -4.16 8.76
CA GLY A 45 -21.55 -3.10 8.23
C GLY A 45 -20.93 -2.33 7.07
N CYS A 46 -19.94 -2.90 6.39
CA CYS A 46 -19.26 -2.26 5.28
C CYS A 46 -20.15 -2.16 4.05
N ALA A 47 -20.13 -0.98 3.41
CA ALA A 47 -20.98 -0.69 2.26
C ALA A 47 -20.55 -1.46 1.00
N LYS A 48 -19.27 -1.81 0.89
CA LYS A 48 -18.68 -2.43 -0.30
C LYS A 48 -17.66 -3.49 0.09
N VAL A 49 -17.54 -4.51 -0.76
CA VAL A 49 -16.38 -5.41 -0.75
C VAL A 49 -15.21 -4.66 -1.37
N GLN A 50 -13.99 -4.97 -0.92
CA GLN A 50 -12.79 -4.37 -1.49
C GLN A 50 -12.66 -4.73 -2.99
N PRO A 51 -12.38 -3.75 -3.87
CA PRO A 51 -12.28 -4.02 -5.31
C PRO A 51 -10.98 -4.76 -5.66
N PRO A 52 -10.93 -5.51 -6.78
CA PRO A 52 -9.73 -6.24 -7.23
C PRO A 52 -8.50 -5.35 -7.44
N GLU A 53 -8.69 -4.07 -7.72
CA GLU A 53 -7.64 -3.07 -7.95
C GLU A 53 -6.97 -2.57 -6.66
N ALA A 54 -7.50 -2.94 -5.50
CA ALA A 54 -6.93 -2.57 -4.21
C ALA A 54 -5.78 -3.52 -3.81
N PRO A 55 -4.99 -3.17 -2.76
CA PRO A 55 -3.89 -4.00 -2.27
C PRO A 55 -4.29 -5.42 -1.82
N GLY A 56 -5.56 -5.63 -1.47
CA GLY A 56 -6.01 -6.84 -0.80
C GLY A 56 -5.53 -6.92 0.66
N LEU A 57 -5.37 -8.15 1.16
CA LEU A 57 -4.83 -8.44 2.49
C LEU A 57 -3.36 -8.03 2.59
N VAL A 58 -3.06 -6.97 3.34
CA VAL A 58 -1.70 -6.47 3.53
C VAL A 58 -1.52 -5.90 4.94
N ALA A 59 -0.32 -6.04 5.50
CA ALA A 59 0.08 -5.37 6.72
C ALA A 59 1.43 -4.68 6.58
N PHE A 60 1.65 -3.67 7.41
CA PHE A 60 2.90 -2.91 7.49
C PHE A 60 3.35 -2.32 6.14
N SER A 61 2.38 -1.94 5.31
CA SER A 61 2.60 -1.07 4.17
C SER A 61 2.97 0.33 4.65
N SER A 62 3.67 1.07 3.80
CA SER A 62 3.90 2.50 3.99
C SER A 62 2.74 3.28 3.42
N GLU A 63 2.26 4.29 4.14
CA GLU A 63 1.13 5.10 3.68
C GLU A 63 1.46 6.60 3.76
N SER A 64 1.01 7.37 2.76
CA SER A 64 1.11 8.83 2.78
C SER A 64 -0.10 9.45 2.09
N ALA A 65 -0.46 10.67 2.47
CA ALA A 65 -1.46 11.46 1.76
C ALA A 65 -0.77 12.38 0.73
N VAL A 66 -1.33 12.42 -0.48
CA VAL A 66 -0.89 13.30 -1.56
C VAL A 66 -2.11 13.91 -2.24
N GLY A 67 -2.39 15.18 -1.97
CA GLY A 67 -3.59 15.85 -2.48
C GLY A 67 -4.86 15.05 -2.13
N LEU A 68 -5.60 14.60 -3.14
CA LEU A 68 -6.82 13.80 -2.99
C LEU A 68 -6.55 12.29 -2.97
N TYR A 69 -5.31 11.85 -2.79
CA TYR A 69 -4.94 10.44 -2.82
C TYR A 69 -4.32 9.97 -1.51
N LYS A 70 -4.74 8.80 -1.05
CA LYS A 70 -3.97 7.98 -0.12
C LYS A 70 -3.08 7.05 -0.94
N MET A 71 -1.77 7.18 -0.77
CA MET A 71 -0.76 6.33 -1.39
C MET A 71 -0.41 5.19 -0.44
N VAL A 72 -0.29 3.97 -0.98
CA VAL A 72 0.04 2.76 -0.22
C VAL A 72 1.11 1.99 -0.96
N PHE A 73 2.25 1.76 -0.32
CA PHE A 73 3.37 1.03 -0.90
C PHE A 73 3.74 -0.20 -0.08
N GLY A 74 3.98 -1.31 -0.78
CA GLY A 74 4.60 -2.51 -0.22
C GLY A 74 3.78 -3.15 0.90
N GLY A 75 4.45 -3.50 1.99
CA GLY A 75 3.89 -4.34 3.06
C GLY A 75 3.99 -5.82 2.73
N PHE A 76 3.45 -6.67 3.60
CA PHE A 76 3.49 -8.11 3.42
C PHE A 76 2.13 -8.78 3.49
N LYS A 77 2.07 -9.96 2.88
CA LYS A 77 0.99 -10.94 3.00
C LYS A 77 1.55 -12.30 3.39
N TYR A 78 0.69 -13.22 3.80
CA TYR A 78 1.10 -14.61 4.02
C TYR A 78 0.99 -15.44 2.75
N THR A 79 2.01 -16.27 2.50
CA THR A 79 1.93 -17.40 1.58
C THR A 79 2.01 -18.71 2.35
N ARG A 80 1.45 -19.78 1.79
CA ARG A 80 1.62 -21.13 2.34
C ARG A 80 2.88 -21.77 1.78
N MET A 81 3.78 -22.18 2.67
CA MET A 81 4.97 -22.94 2.32
C MET A 81 4.89 -24.34 2.94
N ALA A 82 5.16 -25.36 2.14
CA ALA A 82 5.24 -26.74 2.63
C ALA A 82 6.43 -26.89 3.59
N CYS A 83 6.23 -27.64 4.67
CA CYS A 83 7.30 -27.94 5.63
C CYS A 83 8.09 -29.17 5.15
N PRO A 84 9.38 -29.06 4.81
CA PRO A 84 10.16 -30.19 4.28
C PRO A 84 10.24 -31.36 5.27
N SER A 85 10.24 -31.08 6.57
CA SER A 85 10.36 -32.06 7.64
C SER A 85 9.04 -32.75 8.03
N ARG A 86 7.89 -32.28 7.52
CA ARG A 86 6.56 -32.79 7.90
C ARG A 86 5.62 -32.78 6.68
N PRO A 87 5.60 -33.85 5.88
CA PRO A 87 4.73 -33.98 4.71
C PRO A 87 3.26 -33.69 5.05
N GLY A 88 2.58 -32.97 4.16
CA GLY A 88 1.18 -32.58 4.35
C GLY A 88 0.96 -31.39 5.31
N THR A 89 2.02 -30.86 5.93
CA THR A 89 1.92 -29.67 6.78
C THR A 89 2.45 -28.42 6.06
N PHE A 90 1.82 -27.28 6.37
CA PHE A 90 2.14 -25.99 5.79
C PHE A 90 2.37 -24.98 6.90
N LYS A 91 3.29 -24.05 6.66
CA LYS A 91 3.44 -22.84 7.48
C LYS A 91 3.10 -21.61 6.66
N ASN A 92 2.54 -20.61 7.34
CA ASN A 92 2.40 -19.29 6.76
C ASN A 92 3.76 -18.59 6.83
N VAL A 93 4.22 -18.08 5.69
CA VAL A 93 5.46 -17.33 5.58
C VAL A 93 5.11 -15.94 5.06
N PRO A 94 5.57 -14.87 5.70
CA PRO A 94 5.32 -13.53 5.19
C PRO A 94 6.13 -13.32 3.91
N VAL A 95 5.49 -12.69 2.93
CA VAL A 95 6.05 -12.33 1.63
C VAL A 95 5.71 -10.87 1.39
N ASP A 96 6.74 -10.07 1.21
CA ASP A 96 6.65 -8.66 0.87
C ASP A 96 6.26 -8.45 -0.59
N ASN A 97 5.91 -7.21 -0.92
CA ASN A 97 5.64 -6.80 -2.28
C ASN A 97 6.20 -5.40 -2.54
N ASN A 98 6.27 -5.02 -3.81
CA ASN A 98 6.77 -3.73 -4.28
C ASN A 98 5.70 -2.94 -5.03
N LYS A 99 4.41 -3.21 -4.79
CA LYS A 99 3.35 -2.53 -5.52
C LYS A 99 2.98 -1.22 -4.83
N MET A 100 2.68 -0.22 -5.64
CA MET A 100 2.11 1.05 -5.21
C MET A 100 0.63 1.10 -5.61
N PHE A 101 -0.20 1.56 -4.69
CA PHE A 101 -1.63 1.74 -4.90
C PHE A 101 -2.05 3.14 -4.47
N ALA A 102 -3.09 3.67 -5.11
CA ALA A 102 -3.68 4.94 -4.78
C ALA A 102 -5.18 4.77 -4.54
N LEU A 103 -5.67 5.29 -3.41
CA LEU A 103 -7.09 5.48 -3.16
C LEU A 103 -7.42 6.95 -3.39
N ASN A 104 -8.26 7.23 -4.40
CA ASN A 104 -8.83 8.56 -4.57
C ASN A 104 -9.86 8.79 -3.45
N LEU A 105 -9.62 9.79 -2.60
CA LEU A 105 -10.41 10.11 -1.42
C LEU A 105 -11.74 10.80 -1.75
N ALA A 106 -11.82 11.48 -2.90
CA ALA A 106 -13.06 12.09 -3.36
C ALA A 106 -14.05 11.04 -3.90
N THR A 107 -13.56 10.06 -4.66
CA THR A 107 -14.41 9.04 -5.31
C THR A 107 -14.45 7.72 -4.57
N ASN A 108 -13.57 7.52 -3.58
CA ASN A 108 -13.34 6.25 -2.91
C ASN A 108 -13.09 5.11 -3.91
N THR A 109 -12.15 5.32 -4.84
CA THR A 109 -11.76 4.31 -5.85
C THR A 109 -10.29 3.99 -5.76
N TRP A 110 -9.97 2.70 -5.74
CA TRP A 110 -8.60 2.19 -5.77
C TRP A 110 -8.07 2.07 -7.20
N SER A 111 -6.78 2.31 -7.36
CA SER A 111 -6.02 1.96 -8.55
C SER A 111 -4.61 1.50 -8.17
N GLN A 112 -4.04 0.57 -8.94
CA GLN A 112 -2.62 0.26 -8.87
C GLN A 112 -1.86 1.32 -9.67
N VAL A 113 -0.83 1.91 -9.06
CA VAL A 113 0.07 2.85 -9.74
C VAL A 113 1.07 2.04 -10.55
N ALA A 114 1.20 2.36 -11.83
CA ALA A 114 2.20 1.75 -12.70
C ALA A 114 3.54 2.48 -12.54
N TYR A 115 4.64 1.71 -12.50
CA TYR A 115 5.98 2.27 -12.69
C TYR A 115 6.22 2.53 -14.18
N ASP A 116 7.19 3.40 -14.48
CA ASP A 116 7.71 3.53 -15.84
C ASP A 116 8.20 2.14 -16.31
N ALA A 117 7.95 1.79 -17.57
CA ALA A 117 8.38 0.50 -18.12
C ALA A 117 9.90 0.29 -18.02
N ASN A 118 10.68 1.36 -17.90
CA ASN A 118 12.13 1.31 -17.75
C ASN A 118 12.60 1.42 -16.29
N ASP A 119 11.69 1.55 -15.33
CA ASP A 119 12.00 1.64 -13.91
C ASP A 119 11.32 0.49 -13.13
N ALA A 120 12.14 -0.34 -12.48
CA ALA A 120 11.63 -1.42 -11.65
C ALA A 120 10.97 -0.93 -10.34
N GLY A 121 11.17 0.35 -10.00
CA GLY A 121 10.76 0.95 -8.75
C GLY A 121 11.52 0.40 -7.54
N PRO A 122 11.11 0.76 -6.32
CA PRO A 122 11.75 0.25 -5.11
C PRO A 122 11.56 -1.27 -4.99
N PRO A 123 12.55 -2.04 -4.51
CA PRO A 123 12.37 -3.47 -4.27
C PRO A 123 11.32 -3.73 -3.19
N ALA A 124 10.81 -4.96 -3.20
CA ALA A 124 9.77 -5.41 -2.26
C ALA A 124 10.23 -5.25 -0.82
N ARG A 125 9.34 -4.72 0.03
CA ARG A 125 9.62 -4.46 1.44
C ARG A 125 8.34 -4.24 2.24
N ALA A 126 8.45 -4.45 3.55
CA ALA A 126 7.48 -3.99 4.54
C ALA A 126 8.16 -3.06 5.55
N PHE A 127 7.38 -2.44 6.45
CA PHE A 127 7.89 -1.59 7.54
C PHE A 127 8.67 -0.34 7.07
N ALA A 128 8.58 0.02 5.78
CA ALA A 128 9.19 1.24 5.29
C ALA A 128 8.40 2.46 5.76
N THR A 129 9.02 3.63 5.70
CA THR A 129 8.33 4.90 5.91
C THR A 129 8.20 5.62 4.59
N MET A 130 7.02 6.18 4.32
CA MET A 130 6.75 6.98 3.13
C MET A 130 6.20 8.34 3.54
N VAL A 131 6.73 9.41 2.98
CA VAL A 131 6.28 10.78 3.25
C VAL A 131 6.07 11.53 1.94
N ALA A 132 5.01 12.32 1.88
CA ALA A 132 4.90 13.38 0.88
C ALA A 132 5.73 14.56 1.38
N ALA A 133 6.64 15.05 0.55
CA ALA A 133 7.47 16.20 0.83
C ALA A 133 7.06 17.37 -0.07
N ASP A 134 7.41 18.58 0.34
CA ASP A 134 7.27 19.80 -0.47
C ASP A 134 8.66 20.34 -0.84
N GLY A 135 8.76 20.98 -2.01
CA GLY A 135 9.89 21.85 -2.34
C GLY A 135 11.18 21.16 -2.80
N GLN A 136 11.12 19.92 -3.32
CA GLN A 136 12.30 19.26 -3.90
C GLN A 136 12.51 19.69 -5.37
N VAL A 137 13.67 20.25 -5.69
CA VAL A 137 14.02 20.65 -7.06
C VAL A 137 13.94 19.45 -8.01
N GLY A 138 13.21 19.62 -9.12
CA GLY A 138 12.99 18.57 -10.12
C GLY A 138 11.75 17.69 -9.88
N TYR A 139 11.05 17.87 -8.76
CA TYR A 139 9.82 17.14 -8.44
C TYR A 139 8.67 18.11 -8.17
N LYS A 140 7.49 17.83 -8.73
CA LYS A 140 6.28 18.61 -8.46
C LYS A 140 5.66 18.20 -7.14
N ILE A 141 5.54 16.88 -6.90
CA ILE A 141 4.95 16.32 -5.69
C ILE A 141 5.80 15.12 -5.23
N PRO A 142 6.94 15.35 -4.55
CA PRO A 142 7.85 14.27 -4.20
C PRO A 142 7.26 13.37 -3.11
N LEU A 143 7.25 12.06 -3.40
CA LEU A 143 7.06 10.99 -2.42
C LEU A 143 8.43 10.40 -2.10
N VAL A 144 8.81 10.43 -0.83
CA VAL A 144 10.08 9.86 -0.35
C VAL A 144 9.77 8.61 0.45
N LEU A 145 10.35 7.49 0.03
CA LEU A 145 10.28 6.19 0.69
C LEU A 145 11.67 5.84 1.23
N PHE A 146 11.77 5.46 2.51
CA PHE A 146 13.05 5.07 3.10
C PHE A 146 12.91 3.89 4.05
N GLY A 147 13.99 3.11 4.12
CA GLY A 147 14.10 1.99 5.04
C GLY A 147 13.17 0.82 4.70
N GLY A 148 12.71 0.15 5.74
CA GLY A 148 11.93 -1.08 5.66
C GLY A 148 12.81 -2.33 5.68
N GLY A 149 12.16 -3.48 5.54
CA GLY A 149 12.81 -4.78 5.55
C GLY A 149 12.30 -5.69 4.45
N GLY A 150 13.23 -6.36 3.77
CA GLY A 150 12.96 -7.41 2.79
C GLY A 150 12.67 -8.75 3.46
N MET A 151 11.74 -9.51 2.92
CA MET A 151 11.27 -10.79 3.49
C MET A 151 11.66 -12.02 2.67
N SER A 152 12.34 -11.82 1.53
CA SER A 152 12.69 -12.90 0.60
C SER A 152 13.47 -14.06 1.23
N CYS A 153 14.28 -13.81 2.27
CA CYS A 153 15.00 -14.87 2.96
C CYS A 153 14.12 -15.71 3.88
N MET A 154 12.93 -15.26 4.31
CA MET A 154 12.08 -16.01 5.24
C MET A 154 11.44 -17.24 4.60
N SER A 155 11.29 -17.21 3.27
CA SER A 155 10.82 -18.33 2.45
C SER A 155 11.96 -19.20 1.93
N SER A 156 13.23 -18.87 2.24
CA SER A 156 14.38 -19.69 1.85
C SER A 156 14.40 -21.02 2.58
N VAL A 157 14.61 -22.10 1.83
CA VAL A 157 14.81 -23.46 2.40
C VAL A 157 16.26 -23.73 2.78
N THR A 158 17.22 -23.00 2.20
CA THR A 158 18.65 -23.24 2.39
C THR A 158 19.26 -22.39 3.49
N SER A 159 18.76 -21.17 3.68
CA SER A 159 19.24 -20.23 4.70
C SER A 159 18.12 -19.28 5.12
N PRO A 160 17.12 -19.76 5.88
CA PRO A 160 16.01 -18.92 6.33
C PRO A 160 16.50 -17.88 7.34
N CYS A 161 16.09 -16.63 7.15
CA CYS A 161 16.19 -15.62 8.19
C CYS A 161 14.94 -15.67 9.10
N ILE A 162 15.11 -15.26 10.36
CA ILE A 162 14.01 -15.11 11.31
C ILE A 162 13.46 -13.68 11.33
N GLU A 163 14.21 -12.73 10.78
CA GLU A 163 13.92 -11.28 10.82
C GLU A 163 13.99 -10.68 9.41
N PRO A 164 13.16 -9.65 9.12
CA PRO A 164 13.24 -8.93 7.86
C PRO A 164 14.63 -8.31 7.69
N GLN A 165 15.19 -8.39 6.47
CA GLN A 165 16.52 -7.85 6.20
C GLN A 165 16.40 -6.34 5.96
N PRO A 166 17.05 -5.51 6.79
CA PRO A 166 16.91 -4.06 6.67
C PRO A 166 17.40 -3.57 5.32
N LEU A 167 16.67 -2.64 4.74
CA LEU A 167 17.06 -1.92 3.53
C LEU A 167 17.50 -0.51 3.93
N ASN A 168 18.60 -0.04 3.34
CA ASN A 168 19.24 1.24 3.68
C ASN A 168 19.20 2.24 2.52
N ASP A 169 18.30 2.03 1.56
CA ASP A 169 18.08 2.86 0.40
C ASP A 169 16.96 3.90 0.64
N ILE A 170 17.02 4.96 -0.17
CA ILE A 170 16.01 6.02 -0.22
C ILE A 170 15.53 6.09 -1.67
N TRP A 171 14.22 6.11 -1.84
CA TRP A 171 13.56 6.24 -3.14
C TRP A 171 12.75 7.50 -3.17
N ILE A 172 12.78 8.19 -4.31
CA ILE A 172 11.98 9.39 -4.55
C ILE A 172 11.22 9.18 -5.86
N SER A 173 9.91 9.44 -5.83
CA SER A 173 9.06 9.47 -7.02
C SER A 173 8.29 10.79 -7.08
N ASP A 174 7.92 11.24 -8.27
CA ASP A 174 6.98 12.35 -8.44
C ASP A 174 5.55 11.79 -8.53
N ALA A 175 4.70 12.17 -7.58
CA ALA A 175 3.30 11.76 -7.55
C ALA A 175 2.38 12.65 -8.39
N ALA A 176 2.92 13.68 -9.06
CA ALA A 176 2.14 14.45 -10.02
C ALA A 176 1.67 13.55 -11.16
N VAL A 177 0.37 13.59 -11.45
CA VAL A 177 -0.21 12.87 -12.59
C VAL A 177 0.48 13.33 -13.87
N SER A 178 1.12 12.42 -14.59
CA SER A 178 1.65 12.70 -15.92
C SER A 178 0.47 12.91 -16.87
N GLY A 179 0.19 14.16 -17.21
CA GLY A 179 -0.84 14.52 -18.17
C GLY A 179 -0.33 15.57 -19.15
N GLU A 180 0.08 15.14 -20.34
CA GLU A 180 -0.43 15.79 -21.54
C GLU A 180 -1.64 14.97 -21.99
N VAL A 181 -2.84 15.47 -21.71
CA VAL A 181 -4.01 15.09 -22.50
C VAL A 181 -3.81 15.76 -23.85
N THR A 182 -3.37 15.00 -24.86
CA THR A 182 -3.41 15.45 -26.25
C THR A 182 -4.87 15.49 -26.66
N THR A 183 -5.54 16.63 -26.44
CA THR A 183 -6.78 16.92 -27.15
C THR A 183 -6.43 17.07 -28.62
N SER A 184 -6.62 16.01 -29.43
CA SER A 184 -6.59 16.18 -30.88
C SER A 184 -7.79 17.06 -31.23
N THR A 185 -7.54 18.32 -31.52
CA THR A 185 -8.50 19.19 -32.17
C THR A 185 -8.83 18.55 -33.51
N ALA A 186 -10.01 17.93 -33.63
CA ALA A 186 -10.54 17.55 -34.92
C ALA A 186 -10.74 18.84 -35.71
N ALA A 187 -9.94 19.02 -36.76
CA ALA A 187 -10.11 20.10 -37.72
C ALA A 187 -11.44 19.89 -38.44
N SER A 188 -12.29 20.92 -38.37
CA SER A 188 -13.51 21.11 -39.16
C SER A 188 -13.19 21.35 -40.62
#